data_AF-A0A9N8E6X0-F1
#
_entry.id   AF-A0A9N8E6X0-F1
#
_cell.length_a   1.000
_cell.length_b   1.000
_cell.length_c   1.000
_cell.angle_alpha   90.00
_cell.angle_beta   90.00
_cell.angle_gamma   90.00
#
_symmetry.space_group_name_H-M   'P 1'
#
loop_
_entity.id
_entity.type
_entity.pdbx_description
1 polymer ?
#
loop_
_entity_poly.entity_id
_entity_poly.type
_entity_poly.pdbx_seq_one_letter_code
_entity_poly.pdbx_strand_id
1 'polypeptide(L)'
;MPVQRLSSNRVAWNVDGSSSDQLEDSSWIQYWEEETRQSRGRCSYLGCNNPAQVGGHIWMARHGRPTIAPICRSCNNPENPNRMQGGNSQLRSGTIVVDTDYTHDMQISNRRFAEEVRICNECDEDISDRPQNHDMCLNCWNGRGRGARRRCQLCRVNISGRPANHNLCLDCFRQSGGRGTGSQSRRGRRCQDCGGDIADRPANHSLCLNCFHRSRGRTSPIGRRRGRRCQECGQDISDRPANHNLCYGCYNDSSSAGSY
;
A
#
# COMPACT_ATOMS: atom_id res chain seq x y z
N MET A 1 -14.61 -3.92 -28.91
CA MET A 1 -14.38 -5.30 -28.43
C MET A 1 -13.80 -5.19 -27.03
N PRO A 2 -14.21 -5.97 -26.03
CA PRO A 2 -14.05 -5.55 -24.65
C PRO A 2 -12.69 -5.99 -24.12
N VAL A 3 -11.64 -5.53 -24.79
CA VAL A 3 -10.27 -5.56 -24.31
C VAL A 3 -10.12 -4.38 -23.35
N GLN A 4 -9.74 -4.65 -22.11
CA GLN A 4 -9.57 -3.63 -21.10
C GLN A 4 -8.20 -3.73 -20.45
N ARG A 5 -7.51 -2.59 -20.30
CA ARG A 5 -6.36 -2.49 -19.41
C ARG A 5 -6.82 -2.04 -18.03
N LEU A 6 -6.47 -2.81 -17.00
CA LEU A 6 -6.79 -2.47 -15.62
C LEU A 6 -5.98 -1.25 -15.16
N SER A 7 -6.67 -0.22 -14.65
CA SER A 7 -6.03 1.00 -14.12
C SER A 7 -5.54 0.86 -12.67
N SER A 8 -6.00 -0.17 -11.97
CA SER A 8 -5.70 -0.45 -10.55
C SER A 8 -5.79 -1.95 -10.30
N ASN A 9 -5.23 -2.41 -9.18
CA ASN A 9 -5.39 -3.80 -8.78
C ASN A 9 -6.88 -4.09 -8.54
N ARG A 10 -7.35 -5.26 -8.97
CA ARG A 10 -8.76 -5.67 -8.86
C ARG A 10 -8.85 -7.00 -8.16
N VAL A 11 -9.72 -7.09 -7.15
CA VAL A 11 -10.07 -8.37 -6.52
C VAL A 11 -10.63 -9.29 -7.59
N ALA A 12 -10.09 -10.50 -7.66
CA ALA A 12 -10.35 -11.42 -8.75
C ALA A 12 -10.04 -12.86 -8.34
N TRP A 13 -10.70 -13.84 -8.96
CA TRP A 13 -10.48 -15.27 -8.73
C TRP A 13 -10.82 -16.08 -9.98
N ASN A 14 -10.41 -17.34 -10.04
CA ASN A 14 -10.69 -18.20 -11.18
C ASN A 14 -12.16 -18.61 -11.19
N VAL A 15 -12.78 -18.63 -12.36
CA VAL A 15 -14.16 -19.04 -12.55
C VAL A 15 -14.25 -20.57 -12.53
N ASP A 16 -15.08 -21.12 -11.65
CA ASP A 16 -15.39 -22.55 -11.62
C ASP A 16 -16.25 -22.95 -12.84
N GLY A 17 -16.10 -24.20 -13.29
CA GLY A 17 -16.81 -24.73 -14.46
C GLY A 17 -16.21 -24.32 -15.81
N SER A 18 -15.13 -23.55 -15.83
CA SER A 18 -14.53 -23.05 -17.07
C SER A 18 -13.72 -24.09 -17.87
N SER A 19 -13.66 -25.35 -17.43
CA SER A 19 -12.88 -26.41 -18.08
C SER A 19 -13.56 -26.98 -19.33
N SER A 20 -14.87 -26.84 -19.43
CA SER A 20 -15.65 -27.22 -20.62
C SER A 20 -15.64 -26.15 -21.70
N ASP A 21 -15.19 -24.94 -21.37
CA ASP A 21 -15.03 -23.87 -22.33
C ASP A 21 -13.70 -24.04 -23.08
N GLN A 22 -13.76 -24.70 -24.23
CA GLN A 22 -12.60 -25.03 -25.06
C GLN A 22 -12.77 -24.43 -26.45
N LEU A 23 -11.69 -23.89 -26.99
CA LEU A 23 -11.62 -23.44 -28.38
C LEU A 23 -11.22 -24.64 -29.25
N GLU A 24 -11.86 -24.80 -30.40
CA GLU A 24 -11.65 -25.98 -31.27
C GLU A 24 -10.19 -26.09 -31.76
N ASP A 25 -9.59 -24.99 -32.20
CA ASP A 25 -8.26 -24.98 -32.84
C ASP A 25 -7.22 -24.12 -32.11
N SER A 26 -7.48 -23.72 -30.87
CA SER A 26 -6.62 -22.78 -30.15
C SER A 26 -6.66 -22.98 -28.63
N SER A 27 -5.93 -22.14 -27.92
CA SER A 27 -5.94 -22.07 -26.46
C SER A 27 -6.34 -20.66 -26.01
N TRP A 28 -6.95 -20.56 -24.83
CA TRP A 28 -7.34 -19.26 -24.26
C TRP A 28 -6.18 -18.26 -24.14
N ILE A 29 -4.95 -18.75 -24.00
CA ILE A 29 -3.78 -17.88 -23.98
C ILE A 29 -3.44 -17.33 -25.37
N GLN A 30 -3.56 -18.14 -26.43
CA GLN A 30 -3.38 -17.67 -27.80
C GLN A 30 -4.49 -16.70 -28.19
N TYR A 31 -5.75 -17.02 -27.87
CA TYR A 31 -6.88 -16.10 -28.03
C TYR A 31 -6.61 -14.74 -27.38
N TRP A 32 -6.14 -14.73 -26.13
CA TRP A 32 -5.76 -13.49 -25.45
C TRP A 32 -4.64 -12.72 -26.18
N GLU A 33 -3.60 -13.41 -26.67
CA GLU A 33 -2.50 -12.76 -27.40
C GLU A 33 -2.97 -12.15 -28.72
N GLU A 34 -3.87 -12.82 -29.43
CA GLU A 34 -4.45 -12.38 -30.69
C GLU A 34 -5.36 -11.15 -30.51
N GLU A 35 -6.26 -11.20 -29.53
CA GLU A 35 -7.20 -10.12 -29.24
C GLU A 35 -6.50 -8.87 -28.69
N THR A 36 -5.48 -9.05 -27.84
CA THR A 36 -4.77 -7.93 -27.22
C THR A 36 -3.59 -7.42 -28.07
N ARG A 37 -3.15 -8.18 -29.07
CA ARG A 37 -1.90 -7.95 -29.82
C ARG A 37 -0.69 -7.81 -28.89
N GLN A 38 -0.67 -8.56 -27.80
CA GLN A 38 0.44 -8.59 -26.83
C GLN A 38 0.98 -10.01 -26.69
N SER A 39 2.23 -10.13 -26.25
CA SER A 39 2.79 -11.42 -25.84
C SER A 39 2.54 -11.67 -24.35
N ARG A 40 2.25 -12.92 -23.99
CA ARG A 40 2.12 -13.32 -22.59
C ARG A 40 3.44 -13.07 -21.84
N GLY A 41 3.33 -12.42 -20.68
CA GLY A 41 4.48 -12.13 -19.82
C GLY A 41 4.48 -12.98 -18.56
N ARG A 42 4.56 -12.32 -17.40
CA ARG A 42 4.37 -12.96 -16.10
C ARG A 42 2.88 -13.13 -15.77
N CYS A 43 2.59 -13.99 -14.79
CA CYS A 43 1.25 -14.21 -14.26
C CYS A 43 0.57 -12.89 -13.82
N SER A 44 -0.69 -12.72 -14.25
CA SER A 44 -1.49 -11.52 -13.99
C SER A 44 -1.88 -11.33 -12.53
N TYR A 45 -1.86 -12.39 -11.72
CA TYR A 45 -2.13 -12.28 -10.28
C TYR A 45 -1.00 -11.55 -9.54
N LEU A 46 -1.39 -10.60 -8.70
CA LEU A 46 -0.51 -9.87 -7.80
C LEU A 46 0.21 -10.85 -6.86
N GLY A 47 1.52 -10.66 -6.67
CA GLY A 47 2.36 -11.53 -5.84
C GLY A 47 2.88 -12.81 -6.51
N CYS A 48 2.44 -13.17 -7.72
CA CYS A 48 2.94 -14.35 -8.44
C CYS A 48 3.85 -14.00 -9.63
N ASN A 49 5.15 -14.28 -9.52
CA ASN A 49 6.13 -13.90 -10.56
C ASN A 49 6.42 -14.99 -11.60
N ASN A 50 5.71 -16.12 -11.54
CA ASN A 50 5.85 -17.20 -12.51
C ASN A 50 5.47 -16.71 -13.93
N PRO A 51 6.06 -17.29 -14.99
CA PRO A 51 5.66 -17.01 -16.36
C PRO A 51 4.19 -17.41 -16.58
N ALA A 52 3.45 -16.61 -17.33
CA ALA A 52 2.09 -16.96 -17.74
C ALA A 52 2.14 -18.03 -18.83
N GLN A 53 1.34 -19.09 -18.67
CA GLN A 53 1.31 -20.22 -19.60
C GLN A 53 -0.09 -20.50 -20.14
N VAL A 54 -1.14 -20.02 -19.48
CA VAL A 54 -2.54 -20.31 -19.81
C VAL A 54 -3.39 -19.05 -19.72
N GLY A 55 -4.49 -19.01 -20.48
CA GLY A 55 -5.52 -17.97 -20.37
C GLY A 55 -6.53 -18.45 -19.36
N GLY A 56 -6.55 -17.83 -18.19
CA GLY A 56 -7.49 -18.19 -17.14
C GLY A 56 -8.81 -17.44 -17.32
N HIS A 57 -9.92 -18.12 -17.10
CA HIS A 57 -11.20 -17.48 -16.89
C HIS A 57 -11.23 -16.88 -15.49
N ILE A 58 -11.26 -15.56 -15.42
CA ILE A 58 -11.15 -14.80 -14.19
C ILE A 58 -12.41 -13.98 -13.99
N TRP A 59 -13.02 -14.14 -12.82
CA TRP A 59 -14.03 -13.22 -12.32
C TRP A 59 -13.34 -12.00 -11.70
N MET A 60 -13.86 -10.80 -11.95
CA MET A 60 -13.37 -9.56 -11.34
C MET A 60 -14.47 -8.79 -10.62
N ALA A 61 -14.11 -8.20 -9.48
CA ALA A 61 -15.02 -7.42 -8.66
C ALA A 61 -15.60 -6.23 -9.44
N ARG A 62 -16.94 -6.18 -9.47
CA ARG A 62 -17.75 -5.13 -10.12
C ARG A 62 -17.66 -5.10 -11.65
N HIS A 63 -17.17 -6.17 -12.27
CA HIS A 63 -17.11 -6.30 -13.73
C HIS A 63 -18.31 -7.05 -14.32
N GLY A 64 -18.83 -8.06 -13.58
CA GLY A 64 -20.07 -8.76 -13.92
C GLY A 64 -19.96 -9.79 -15.05
N ARG A 65 -18.80 -9.91 -15.70
CA ARG A 65 -18.49 -10.90 -16.74
C ARG A 65 -17.17 -11.63 -16.45
N PRO A 66 -17.02 -12.88 -16.89
CA PRO A 66 -15.73 -13.55 -16.89
C PRO A 66 -14.81 -12.87 -17.90
N THR A 67 -13.52 -12.94 -17.62
CA THR A 67 -12.49 -12.34 -18.47
C THR A 67 -11.32 -13.28 -18.63
N ILE A 68 -10.63 -13.23 -19.75
CA ILE A 68 -9.39 -13.95 -19.98
C ILE A 68 -8.22 -13.06 -19.55
N ALA A 69 -7.36 -13.62 -18.71
CA ALA A 69 -6.08 -13.02 -18.34
C ALA A 69 -4.95 -14.05 -18.42
N PRO A 70 -3.72 -13.65 -18.80
CA PRO A 70 -2.59 -14.55 -18.87
C PRO A 70 -2.12 -14.88 -17.44
N ILE A 71 -2.21 -16.15 -17.05
CA ILE A 71 -1.83 -16.64 -15.72
C ILE A 71 -0.93 -17.86 -15.82
N CYS A 72 -0.26 -18.19 -14.72
CA CYS A 72 0.56 -19.41 -14.64
C CYS A 72 -0.28 -20.64 -14.28
N ARG A 73 0.19 -21.85 -14.62
CA ARG A 73 -0.48 -23.12 -14.32
C ARG A 73 -0.74 -23.32 -12.83
N SER A 74 0.18 -22.92 -11.95
CA SER A 74 -0.02 -23.05 -10.50
C SER A 74 -1.11 -22.12 -9.96
N CYS A 75 -1.28 -20.93 -10.55
CA CYS A 75 -2.44 -20.07 -10.25
C CYS A 75 -3.72 -20.56 -10.92
N ASN A 76 -3.64 -21.29 -12.03
CA ASN A 76 -4.80 -21.91 -12.67
C ASN A 76 -5.17 -23.29 -12.06
N ASN A 77 -4.49 -23.72 -10.99
CA ASN A 77 -4.80 -25.00 -10.37
C ASN A 77 -6.16 -24.90 -9.64
N PRO A 78 -7.13 -25.79 -9.93
CA PRO A 78 -8.39 -25.86 -9.19
C PRO A 78 -8.20 -25.94 -7.67
N GLU A 79 -7.16 -26.58 -7.17
CA GLU A 79 -6.93 -26.76 -5.73
C GLU A 79 -6.26 -25.55 -5.07
N ASN A 80 -6.05 -24.45 -5.79
CA ASN A 80 -5.39 -23.26 -5.24
C ASN A 80 -6.39 -22.39 -4.46
N PRO A 81 -6.38 -22.41 -3.12
CA PRO A 81 -7.36 -21.67 -2.31
C PRO A 81 -7.26 -20.15 -2.50
N ASN A 82 -6.05 -19.65 -2.81
CA ASN A 82 -5.85 -18.23 -3.05
C ASN A 82 -6.58 -17.73 -4.30
N ARG A 83 -7.00 -18.63 -5.21
CA ARG A 83 -7.64 -18.30 -6.49
C ARG A 83 -9.10 -18.75 -6.52
N MET A 84 -9.66 -19.10 -5.37
CA MET A 84 -11.08 -19.37 -5.16
C MET A 84 -11.83 -18.10 -4.74
N GLN A 85 -13.15 -18.15 -4.80
CA GLN A 85 -14.00 -17.04 -4.37
C GLN A 85 -13.75 -16.74 -2.88
N GLY A 86 -13.52 -15.47 -2.53
CA GLY A 86 -13.19 -15.08 -1.16
C GLY A 86 -11.70 -15.21 -0.79
N GLY A 87 -10.85 -15.77 -1.66
CA GLY A 87 -9.40 -15.92 -1.41
C GLY A 87 -8.59 -14.61 -1.44
N ASN A 88 -9.26 -13.44 -1.49
CA ASN A 88 -8.69 -12.09 -1.46
C ASN A 88 -7.56 -11.83 -2.49
N SER A 89 -7.48 -12.63 -3.54
CA SER A 89 -6.51 -12.41 -4.59
C SER A 89 -6.89 -11.28 -5.53
N GLN A 90 -5.90 -10.76 -6.24
CA GLN A 90 -6.05 -9.60 -7.09
C GLN A 90 -5.30 -9.78 -8.40
N LEU A 91 -5.90 -9.32 -9.51
CA LEU A 91 -5.15 -9.02 -10.72
C LEU A 91 -4.38 -7.71 -10.54
N ARG A 92 -3.17 -7.65 -11.09
CA ARG A 92 -2.32 -6.47 -11.06
C ARG A 92 -2.88 -5.34 -11.92
N SER A 93 -2.63 -4.11 -11.50
CA SER A 93 -2.75 -2.93 -12.37
C SER A 93 -1.88 -3.11 -13.62
N GLY A 94 -2.37 -2.60 -14.75
CA GLY A 94 -1.73 -2.70 -16.06
C GLY A 94 -2.01 -4.01 -16.80
N THR A 95 -2.56 -5.04 -16.15
CA THR A 95 -3.00 -6.27 -16.82
C THR A 95 -4.03 -5.92 -17.89
N ILE A 96 -3.87 -6.50 -19.08
CA ILE A 96 -4.90 -6.44 -20.12
C ILE A 96 -5.75 -7.71 -20.00
N VAL A 97 -7.05 -7.54 -20.00
CA VAL A 97 -8.05 -8.61 -19.94
C VAL A 97 -8.93 -8.54 -21.18
N VAL A 98 -9.49 -9.68 -21.58
CA VAL A 98 -10.46 -9.78 -22.66
C VAL A 98 -11.76 -10.33 -22.09
N ASP A 99 -12.86 -9.60 -22.21
CA ASP A 99 -14.14 -10.09 -21.69
C ASP A 99 -14.65 -11.27 -22.52
N THR A 100 -15.24 -12.24 -21.83
CA THR A 100 -15.95 -13.37 -22.44
C THR A 100 -17.35 -13.49 -21.83
N ASP A 101 -18.18 -14.32 -22.46
CA ASP A 101 -19.50 -14.63 -21.93
C ASP A 101 -19.42 -15.88 -21.04
N TYR A 102 -20.37 -15.99 -20.11
CA TYR A 102 -20.50 -17.18 -19.29
C TYR A 102 -21.01 -18.36 -20.11
N THR A 103 -20.29 -19.47 -20.11
CA THR A 103 -20.84 -20.76 -20.57
C THR A 103 -21.87 -21.30 -19.58
N HIS A 104 -22.71 -22.23 -20.03
CA HIS A 104 -23.71 -22.88 -19.18
C HIS A 104 -23.08 -23.52 -17.93
N ASP A 105 -22.00 -24.28 -18.11
CA ASP A 105 -21.30 -24.95 -17.01
C ASP A 105 -20.67 -23.97 -16.02
N MET A 106 -20.13 -22.85 -16.50
CA MET A 106 -19.66 -21.80 -15.61
C MET A 106 -20.81 -21.22 -14.77
N GLN A 107 -22.04 -21.12 -15.29
CA GLN A 107 -23.19 -20.58 -14.55
C GLN A 107 -23.67 -21.54 -13.45
N ILE A 108 -23.75 -22.84 -13.76
CA ILE A 108 -24.32 -23.85 -12.86
C ILE A 108 -23.30 -24.50 -11.92
N SER A 109 -22.00 -24.29 -12.14
CA SER A 109 -20.96 -24.89 -11.31
C SER A 109 -21.09 -24.51 -9.83
N ASN A 110 -20.88 -25.51 -8.97
CA ASN A 110 -20.75 -25.29 -7.53
C ASN A 110 -19.50 -24.43 -7.27
N ARG A 111 -19.72 -23.23 -6.74
CA ARG A 111 -18.63 -22.28 -6.45
C ARG A 111 -17.79 -22.78 -5.29
N ARG A 112 -16.48 -22.80 -5.48
CA ARG A 112 -15.52 -23.06 -4.41
C ARG A 112 -15.18 -21.75 -3.72
N PHE A 113 -15.28 -21.80 -2.40
CA PHE A 113 -14.92 -20.69 -1.54
C PHE A 113 -13.57 -20.99 -0.90
N ALA A 114 -12.69 -19.99 -0.87
CA ALA A 114 -11.54 -20.05 0.01
C ALA A 114 -12.06 -20.12 1.45
N GLU A 115 -11.46 -20.97 2.27
CA GLU A 115 -11.74 -20.96 3.71
C GLU A 115 -11.51 -19.56 4.26
N GLU A 116 -12.35 -19.12 5.21
CA GLU A 116 -12.18 -17.81 5.85
C GLU A 116 -10.78 -17.72 6.44
N VAL A 117 -9.89 -16.97 5.77
CA VAL A 117 -8.51 -16.76 6.22
C VAL A 117 -8.61 -16.12 7.59
N ARG A 118 -8.23 -16.89 8.61
CA ARG A 118 -8.15 -16.38 9.99
C ARG A 118 -6.93 -15.48 10.04
N ILE A 119 -7.14 -14.21 10.35
CA ILE A 119 -6.08 -13.21 10.43
C ILE A 119 -5.77 -12.87 11.88
N CYS A 120 -4.51 -12.59 12.17
CA CYS A 120 -4.08 -12.10 13.46
C CYS A 120 -4.70 -10.72 13.73
N ASN A 121 -5.40 -10.59 14.86
CA ASN A 121 -6.05 -9.34 15.27
C ASN A 121 -5.08 -8.15 15.40
N GLU A 122 -3.81 -8.41 15.70
CA GLU A 122 -2.80 -7.38 15.96
C GLU A 122 -1.97 -6.99 14.73
N CYS A 123 -1.58 -7.94 13.88
CA CYS A 123 -0.68 -7.69 12.75
C CYS A 123 -1.25 -8.05 11.37
N ASP A 124 -2.50 -8.54 11.29
CA ASP A 124 -3.18 -9.05 10.09
C ASP A 124 -2.35 -10.10 9.30
N GLU A 125 -1.40 -10.78 9.96
CA GLU A 125 -0.77 -11.99 9.41
C GLU A 125 -1.78 -13.13 9.35
N ASP A 126 -1.63 -13.99 8.35
CA ASP A 126 -2.39 -15.24 8.26
C ASP A 126 -2.08 -16.15 9.46
N ILE A 127 -3.13 -16.57 10.17
CA ILE A 127 -3.08 -17.51 11.30
C ILE A 127 -3.93 -18.76 11.01
N SER A 128 -4.18 -19.07 9.74
CA SER A 128 -4.91 -20.28 9.33
C SER A 128 -4.21 -21.55 9.84
N ASP A 129 -2.88 -21.53 9.97
CA ASP A 129 -2.08 -22.63 10.56
C ASP A 129 -2.16 -22.70 12.10
N ARG A 130 -2.87 -21.78 12.76
CA ARG A 130 -3.01 -21.75 14.22
C ARG A 130 -4.31 -22.42 14.68
N PRO A 131 -4.31 -23.05 15.88
CA PRO A 131 -5.51 -23.62 16.47
C PRO A 131 -6.68 -22.64 16.49
N GLN A 132 -7.90 -23.14 16.27
CA GLN A 132 -9.09 -22.34 16.01
C GLN A 132 -9.45 -21.35 17.14
N ASN A 133 -9.00 -21.63 18.37
CA ASN A 133 -9.15 -20.77 19.54
C ASN A 133 -8.08 -19.66 19.67
N HIS A 134 -7.14 -19.55 18.73
CA HIS A 134 -6.12 -18.50 18.72
C HIS A 134 -6.52 -17.40 17.74
N ASP A 135 -6.38 -16.14 18.14
CA ASP A 135 -6.70 -14.96 17.33
C ASP A 135 -5.45 -14.06 17.09
N MET A 136 -4.28 -14.53 17.53
CA MET A 136 -3.00 -13.85 17.41
C MET A 136 -1.92 -14.76 16.79
N CYS A 137 -1.04 -14.19 15.97
CA CYS A 137 0.13 -14.92 15.44
C CYS A 137 1.14 -15.20 16.56
N LEU A 138 2.06 -16.15 16.34
CA LEU A 138 3.06 -16.54 17.34
C LEU A 138 3.96 -15.36 17.76
N ASN A 139 4.27 -14.45 16.84
CA ASN A 139 5.12 -13.29 17.13
C ASN A 139 4.39 -12.27 18.01
N CYS A 140 3.14 -11.96 17.68
CA CYS A 140 2.27 -11.09 18.47
C CYS A 140 2.02 -11.66 19.87
N TRP A 141 1.70 -12.96 19.96
CA TRP A 141 1.53 -13.66 21.24
C TRP A 141 2.79 -13.58 22.12
N ASN A 142 3.98 -13.73 21.52
CA ASN A 142 5.26 -13.68 22.25
C ASN A 142 5.79 -12.24 22.49
N GLY A 143 5.02 -11.20 22.17
CA GLY A 143 5.47 -9.81 22.30
C GLY A 143 6.63 -9.44 21.36
N ARG A 144 6.91 -10.26 20.35
CA ARG A 144 7.94 -10.06 19.31
C ARG A 144 7.36 -9.52 18.01
N GLY A 145 6.04 -9.28 17.96
CA GLY A 145 5.37 -8.65 16.83
C GLY A 145 6.00 -7.28 16.55
N ARG A 146 6.40 -7.04 15.30
CA ARG A 146 6.91 -5.74 14.86
C ARG A 146 5.77 -4.71 14.92
N GLY A 147 5.67 -4.01 16.05
CA GLY A 147 4.80 -2.86 16.25
C GLY A 147 3.32 -3.21 16.19
N ALA A 148 2.68 -3.28 17.36
CA ALA A 148 1.22 -3.29 17.50
C ALA A 148 0.60 -2.33 16.47
N ARG A 149 -0.27 -2.83 15.58
CA ARG A 149 -1.00 -1.95 14.67
C ARG A 149 -1.86 -1.05 15.54
N ARG A 150 -1.41 0.18 15.78
CA ARG A 150 -2.25 1.18 16.39
C ARG A 150 -3.39 1.39 15.41
N ARG A 151 -4.62 1.11 15.80
CA ARG A 151 -5.82 1.31 14.97
C ARG A 151 -6.56 2.54 15.44
N CYS A 152 -7.18 3.25 14.51
CA CYS A 152 -8.10 4.34 14.83
C CYS A 152 -9.26 3.80 15.68
N GLN A 153 -9.56 4.43 16.81
CA GLN A 153 -10.66 4.01 17.69
C GLN A 153 -12.04 4.10 17.04
N LEU A 154 -12.22 4.95 16.01
CA LEU A 154 -13.51 5.16 15.37
C LEU A 154 -13.72 4.30 14.11
N CYS A 155 -12.72 4.18 13.24
CA CYS A 155 -12.88 3.50 11.95
C CYS A 155 -11.93 2.30 11.74
N ARG A 156 -11.15 1.94 12.76
CA ARG A 156 -10.22 0.78 12.79
C ARG A 156 -9.12 0.78 11.72
N VAL A 157 -8.99 1.84 10.91
CA VAL A 157 -7.88 2.00 9.96
C VAL A 157 -6.54 2.04 10.71
N ASN A 158 -5.51 1.51 10.08
CA ASN A 158 -4.15 1.50 10.62
C ASN A 158 -3.62 2.94 10.77
N ILE A 159 -3.16 3.28 11.98
CA ILE A 159 -2.54 4.56 12.35
C ILE A 159 -1.11 4.35 12.90
N SER A 160 -0.45 3.23 12.60
CA SER A 160 0.95 2.99 12.98
C SER A 160 1.93 4.01 12.39
N GLY A 161 1.55 4.72 11.32
CA GLY A 161 2.29 5.87 10.80
C GLY A 161 2.05 7.19 11.55
N ARG A 162 1.15 7.22 12.55
CA ARG A 162 0.88 8.40 13.38
C ARG A 162 1.74 8.36 14.66
N PRO A 163 2.05 9.54 15.23
CA PRO A 163 2.68 9.64 16.55
C PRO A 163 2.01 8.78 17.63
N ALA A 164 2.81 8.25 18.55
CA ALA A 164 2.40 7.31 19.59
C ALA A 164 1.37 7.87 20.61
N ASN A 165 1.03 9.14 20.54
CA ASN A 165 -0.02 9.77 21.34
C ASN A 165 -1.36 9.94 20.60
N HIS A 166 -1.47 9.54 19.33
CA HIS A 166 -2.71 9.67 18.56
C HIS A 166 -3.51 8.36 18.48
N ASN A 167 -4.78 8.39 18.89
CA ASN A 167 -5.71 7.25 18.91
C ASN A 167 -6.77 7.28 17.79
N LEU A 168 -6.85 8.36 17.01
CA LEU A 168 -7.74 8.51 15.86
C LEU A 168 -6.94 8.54 14.55
N CYS A 169 -7.54 8.22 13.40
CA CYS A 169 -6.98 8.55 12.10
C CYS A 169 -7.16 10.04 11.78
N LEU A 170 -6.48 10.54 10.75
CA LEU A 170 -6.53 11.96 10.39
C LEU A 170 -7.96 12.40 10.04
N ASP A 171 -8.72 11.55 9.35
CA ASP A 171 -10.09 11.87 8.93
C ASP A 171 -11.07 11.88 10.11
N CYS A 172 -10.99 10.88 11.00
CA CYS A 172 -11.79 10.85 12.22
C CYS A 172 -11.44 11.99 13.20
N PHE A 173 -10.16 12.39 13.27
CA PHE A 173 -9.75 13.55 14.05
C PHE A 173 -10.34 14.86 13.49
N ARG A 174 -10.36 15.02 12.17
CA ARG A 174 -10.98 16.19 11.51
C ARG A 174 -12.50 16.24 11.72
N GLN A 175 -13.17 15.09 11.70
CA GLN A 175 -14.62 15.00 11.90
C GLN A 175 -15.04 15.26 13.36
N SER A 176 -14.21 14.87 14.33
CA SER A 176 -14.45 15.11 15.76
C SER A 176 -14.11 16.53 16.22
N GLY A 177 -13.39 17.31 15.40
CA GLY A 177 -13.08 18.72 15.68
C GLY A 177 -14.16 19.73 15.28
N GLY A 178 -15.34 19.29 14.81
CA GLY A 178 -16.36 20.16 14.24
C GLY A 178 -17.72 20.07 14.92
N ARG A 179 -17.83 20.54 16.17
CA ARG A 179 -19.10 20.90 16.83
C ARG A 179 -18.80 21.67 18.13
N GLY A 180 -18.35 22.91 17.98
CA GLY A 180 -18.31 23.90 19.05
C GLY A 180 -19.21 25.07 18.67
N THR A 181 -20.43 25.08 19.20
CA THR A 181 -21.29 26.27 19.24
C THR A 181 -20.59 27.40 19.97
N GLY A 182 -20.42 28.55 19.33
CA GLY A 182 -19.84 29.72 19.97
C GLY A 182 -19.35 30.75 18.97
N SER A 183 -20.27 31.58 18.49
CA SER A 183 -19.93 32.86 17.87
C SER A 183 -19.13 33.71 18.84
N GLN A 184 -17.83 33.92 18.59
CA GLN A 184 -17.13 35.16 18.95
C GLN A 184 -15.76 35.26 18.26
N SER A 185 -15.67 36.27 17.40
CA SER A 185 -14.49 37.07 17.04
C SER A 185 -13.26 36.37 16.45
N ARG A 186 -13.03 36.69 15.18
CA ARG A 186 -11.77 36.59 14.45
C ARG A 186 -10.61 37.17 15.27
N ARG A 187 -9.81 36.32 15.92
CA ARG A 187 -8.40 36.57 16.24
C ARG A 187 -7.70 35.23 16.45
N GLY A 188 -7.39 34.58 15.32
CA GLY A 188 -6.52 33.39 15.33
C GLY A 188 -5.24 33.70 16.10
N ARG A 189 -4.81 32.77 16.96
CA ARG A 189 -3.57 32.93 17.72
C ARG A 189 -2.42 32.97 16.72
N ARG A 190 -1.64 34.04 16.73
CA ARG A 190 -0.49 34.23 15.84
C ARG A 190 0.81 34.10 16.62
N CYS A 191 1.81 33.53 15.95
CA CYS A 191 3.18 33.50 16.41
C CYS A 191 3.65 34.92 16.69
N GLN A 192 4.18 35.17 17.89
CA GLN A 192 4.68 36.49 18.27
C GLN A 192 5.86 36.96 17.41
N ASP A 193 6.67 36.04 16.87
CA ASP A 193 7.87 36.39 16.11
C ASP A 193 7.64 36.57 14.60
N CYS A 194 6.73 35.80 13.99
CA CYS A 194 6.56 35.80 12.53
C CYS A 194 5.12 36.06 12.07
N GLY A 195 4.17 36.23 12.99
CA GLY A 195 2.76 36.46 12.67
C GLY A 195 2.02 35.27 12.05
N GLY A 196 2.70 34.13 11.87
CA GLY A 196 2.13 32.89 11.33
C GLY A 196 1.07 32.30 12.26
N ASP A 197 0.10 31.58 11.69
CA ASP A 197 -0.99 30.98 12.46
C ASP A 197 -0.47 29.86 13.37
N ILE A 198 -0.89 29.91 14.64
CA ILE A 198 -0.60 28.91 15.66
C ILE A 198 -1.88 28.41 16.33
N ALA A 199 -3.04 28.55 15.68
CA ALA A 199 -4.32 28.04 16.17
C ALA A 199 -4.26 26.55 16.52
N ASP A 200 -3.49 25.76 15.78
CA ASP A 200 -3.29 24.33 16.01
C ASP A 200 -2.28 24.01 17.15
N ARG A 201 -1.67 25.02 17.77
CA ARG A 201 -0.72 24.82 18.88
C ARG A 201 -1.41 24.92 20.24
N PRO A 202 -0.93 24.15 21.25
CA PRO A 202 -1.42 24.25 22.63
C PRO A 202 -1.50 25.70 23.14
N ALA A 203 -2.47 25.98 24.01
CA ALA A 203 -2.79 27.33 24.53
C ALA A 203 -1.58 28.05 25.15
N ASN A 204 -0.63 27.30 25.70
CA ASN A 204 0.59 27.77 26.35
C ASN A 204 1.75 28.07 25.40
N HIS A 205 1.60 27.90 24.08
CA HIS A 205 2.66 28.17 23.10
C HIS A 205 2.43 29.51 22.39
N SER A 206 3.36 30.46 22.52
CA SER A 206 3.26 31.79 21.90
C SER A 206 4.08 31.95 20.61
N LEU A 207 4.97 31.01 20.31
CA LEU A 207 5.82 30.97 19.11
C LEU A 207 5.36 29.85 18.15
N CYS A 208 5.70 29.93 16.86
CA CYS A 208 5.61 28.80 15.93
C CYS A 208 6.79 27.84 16.13
N LEU A 209 6.73 26.63 15.57
CA LEU A 209 7.75 25.60 15.81
C LEU A 209 9.13 26.07 15.34
N ASN A 210 9.18 26.73 14.18
CA ASN A 210 10.42 27.27 13.61
C ASN A 210 11.02 28.39 14.47
N CYS A 211 10.20 29.33 14.95
CA CYS A 211 10.65 30.41 15.84
C CYS A 211 11.07 29.88 17.22
N PHE A 212 10.39 28.85 17.74
CA PHE A 212 10.76 28.19 18.99
C PHE A 212 12.11 27.45 18.90
N HIS A 213 12.40 26.80 17.76
CA HIS A 213 13.72 26.20 17.52
C HIS A 213 14.81 27.26 17.37
N ARG A 214 14.49 28.44 16.84
CA ARG A 214 15.43 29.58 16.78
C ARG A 214 15.68 30.21 18.15
N SER A 215 14.65 30.36 19.00
CA SER A 215 14.77 31.03 20.30
C SER A 215 15.44 30.18 21.38
N ARG A 216 15.40 28.84 21.27
CA ARG A 216 16.24 27.94 22.09
C ARG A 216 17.72 27.92 21.70
N GLY A 217 18.11 28.72 20.70
CA GLY A 217 19.43 28.72 20.10
C GLY A 217 20.40 29.82 20.54
N ARG A 218 20.17 30.59 21.63
CA ARG A 218 21.18 31.57 22.12
C ARG A 218 21.21 31.79 23.64
N THR A 219 22.26 31.27 24.27
CA THR A 219 23.17 32.04 25.15
C THR A 219 24.59 31.48 24.99
N SER A 220 25.48 32.34 24.48
CA SER A 220 26.91 32.20 24.12
C SER A 220 27.83 31.97 25.35
N PRO A 221 29.18 31.73 25.28
CA PRO A 221 30.14 32.02 24.20
C PRO A 221 31.27 30.96 23.95
N ILE A 222 32.03 31.16 22.87
CA ILE A 222 33.37 30.57 22.58
C ILE A 222 33.49 29.05 22.80
N GLY A 223 33.29 28.27 21.74
CA GLY A 223 33.65 26.85 21.77
C GLY A 223 33.20 26.10 20.54
N ARG A 224 34.06 26.05 19.52
CA ARG A 224 33.92 25.24 18.31
C ARG A 224 33.46 23.82 18.67
N ARG A 225 32.25 23.40 18.31
CA ARG A 225 31.90 21.98 18.26
C ARG A 225 31.43 21.59 16.86
N ARG A 226 32.30 20.75 16.29
CA ARG A 226 32.37 20.17 14.95
C ARG A 226 31.14 19.29 14.67
N GLY A 227 30.09 19.86 14.10
CA GLY A 227 29.20 19.08 13.23
C GLY A 227 29.94 18.70 11.96
N ARG A 228 29.72 17.50 11.42
CA ARG A 228 30.30 17.12 10.13
C ARG A 228 29.64 17.98 9.06
N ARG A 229 30.45 18.72 8.31
CA ARG A 229 29.98 19.63 7.25
C ARG A 229 30.42 19.12 5.90
N CYS A 230 29.58 19.35 4.90
CA CYS A 230 29.93 19.19 3.51
C CYS A 230 31.18 20.01 3.21
N GLN A 231 32.16 19.37 2.58
CA GLN A 231 33.45 19.98 2.28
C GLN A 231 33.36 21.12 1.26
N GLU A 232 32.34 21.10 0.39
CA GLU A 232 32.16 22.08 -0.68
C GLU A 232 31.20 23.22 -0.30
N CYS A 233 30.03 22.90 0.27
CA CYS A 233 29.00 23.91 0.52
C CYS A 233 28.79 24.25 2.01
N GLY A 234 29.50 23.58 2.92
CA GLY A 234 29.41 23.83 4.36
C GLY A 234 28.10 23.40 5.02
N GLN A 235 27.18 22.78 4.27
CA GLN A 235 25.91 22.23 4.76
C GLN A 235 26.17 21.14 5.81
N ASP A 236 25.31 21.06 6.82
CA ASP A 236 25.39 19.99 7.82
C ASP A 236 25.12 18.63 7.17
N ILE A 237 26.02 17.67 7.42
CA ILE A 237 25.93 16.27 6.97
C ILE A 237 25.96 15.32 8.16
N SER A 238 25.57 15.79 9.34
CA SER A 238 25.50 14.97 10.55
C SER A 238 24.57 13.76 10.40
N ASP A 239 23.58 13.83 9.52
CA ASP A 239 22.67 12.71 9.20
C ASP A 239 23.22 11.75 8.12
N ARG A 240 24.42 12.00 7.56
CA ARG A 240 25.06 11.12 6.57
C ARG A 240 25.98 10.09 7.23
N PRO A 241 26.14 8.89 6.62
CA PRO A 241 27.10 7.88 7.08
C PRO A 241 28.49 8.45 7.36
N ALA A 242 29.19 7.95 8.37
CA ALA A 242 30.47 8.46 8.89
C ALA A 242 31.55 8.71 7.82
N ASN A 243 31.49 7.94 6.73
CA ASN A 243 32.41 7.95 5.60
C ASN A 243 32.08 8.96 4.49
N HIS A 244 31.00 9.76 4.61
CA HIS A 244 30.63 10.75 3.59
C HIS A 244 31.15 12.16 3.96
N ASN A 245 31.84 12.84 3.05
CA ASN A 245 32.37 14.21 3.26
C ASN A 245 31.64 15.28 2.44
N LEU A 246 30.82 14.89 1.46
CA LEU A 246 29.98 15.79 0.66
C LEU A 246 28.52 15.72 1.10
N CYS A 247 27.68 16.70 0.72
CA CYS A 247 26.22 16.58 0.78
C CYS A 247 25.68 15.88 -0.49
N TYR A 248 24.39 15.54 -0.51
CA TYR A 248 23.79 14.86 -1.68
C TYR A 248 23.86 15.71 -2.95
N GLY A 249 23.72 17.03 -2.84
CA GLY A 249 23.85 17.95 -3.98
C GLY A 249 25.26 17.92 -4.57
N CYS A 250 26.27 18.23 -3.75
CA CYS A 250 27.68 18.22 -4.16
C CYS A 250 28.15 16.86 -4.70
N TYR A 251 27.68 15.75 -4.13
CA TYR A 251 27.99 14.41 -4.64
C TYR A 251 27.45 14.17 -6.05
N ASN A 252 26.23 14.61 -6.34
CA ASN A 252 25.64 14.48 -7.68
C ASN A 252 26.32 15.41 -8.68
N ASP A 253 26.71 16.62 -8.27
CA ASP A 253 27.42 17.57 -9.13
C ASP A 253 28.82 17.06 -9.51
N SER A 254 29.55 16.45 -8.57
CA SER A 254 30.87 15.83 -8.84
C SER A 254 30.78 14.52 -9.64
N SER A 255 29.68 13.77 -9.52
CA SER A 255 29.41 12.58 -10.35
C SER A 255 29.14 12.93 -11.82
N SER A 256 28.77 14.19 -12.10
CA SER A 256 28.45 14.68 -13.44
C SER A 256 29.66 15.25 -14.19
N ALA A 257 30.81 15.39 -13.51
CA ALA A 257 32.04 15.98 -14.06
C ALA A 257 33.12 14.95 -14.45
N GLY A 258 32.84 13.65 -14.34
CA GLY A 258 33.80 12.54 -14.52
C GLY A 258 33.68 11.74 -15.81
N SER A 259 33.16 12.32 -16.89
CA SER A 259 33.14 11.69 -18.23
C SER A 259 33.93 12.53 -19.22
N TYR A 260 35.26 12.40 -19.18
CA TYR A 260 36.19 12.64 -20.29
C TYR A 260 37.39 11.71 -20.14
#